data_AF-A0A316C290-F1
#
_entry.id   AF-A0A316C290-F1
#
_cell.length_a   1.000
_cell.length_b   1.000
_cell.length_c   1.000
_cell.angle_alpha   90.00
_cell.angle_beta   90.00
_cell.angle_gamma   90.00
#
_symmetry.space_group_name_H-M   'P 1'
#
loop_
_entity.id
_entity.type
_entity.pdbx_description
1 polymer ?
#
loop_
_entity_poly.entity_id
_entity_poly.type
_entity_poly.pdbx_seq_one_letter_code
_entity_poly.pdbx_strand_id
1 'polypeptide(L)'
;MIGLFGALLLTGCSAEAEAPTSKNSTGVAISVLETTTGRYEFTPTTCGIYSQDDFDDIEIQGPGTAPNGEKFFFQLSSTANAMTIGLGVDRPFASPERQIQAGRVYSQEFTIVTSGRQLSVAGLVLVDENGASIDDRATLTIDCGAQ
;
A
#
# COMPACT_ATOMS: atom_id res chain seq x y z
N MET A 1 -67.96 25.41 -13.80
CA MET A 1 -67.93 25.28 -12.32
C MET A 1 -67.29 23.93 -12.03
N ILE A 2 -66.15 23.92 -11.31
CA ILE A 2 -65.46 22.72 -10.77
C ILE A 2 -64.88 21.80 -11.88
N GLY A 3 -63.59 21.47 -11.98
CA GLY A 3 -62.51 21.43 -11.00
C GLY A 3 -61.90 20.02 -11.01
N LEU A 4 -60.58 19.96 -10.81
CA LEU A 4 -59.81 18.86 -10.20
C LEU A 4 -59.13 17.78 -11.08
N PHE A 5 -57.78 17.74 -10.90
CA PHE A 5 -56.81 16.64 -10.79
C PHE A 5 -56.93 15.42 -11.75
N GLY A 6 -55.89 14.88 -12.40
CA GLY A 6 -54.46 14.78 -12.08
C GLY A 6 -54.02 13.32 -12.25
N ALA A 7 -52.92 13.05 -12.97
CA ALA A 7 -52.08 11.82 -13.02
C ALA A 7 -51.26 11.87 -14.36
N LEU A 8 -49.93 12.05 -14.48
CA LEU A 8 -48.78 11.31 -13.90
C LEU A 8 -49.00 9.79 -14.09
N LEU A 9 -48.23 8.97 -14.85
CA LEU A 9 -46.77 8.83 -15.03
C LEU A 9 -46.45 7.83 -16.18
N LEU A 10 -45.29 8.05 -16.85
CA LEU A 10 -44.17 7.11 -17.15
C LEU A 10 -44.46 5.74 -17.80
N THR A 11 -44.00 5.52 -19.05
CA THR A 11 -42.78 4.78 -19.44
C THR A 11 -42.60 3.39 -18.82
N GLY A 12 -42.56 2.37 -19.68
CA GLY A 12 -42.05 1.03 -19.37
C GLY A 12 -41.22 0.50 -20.54
N CYS A 13 -40.06 1.12 -20.78
CA CYS A 13 -39.02 0.55 -21.62
C CYS A 13 -38.48 -0.68 -20.87
N SER A 14 -38.61 -1.87 -21.47
CA SER A 14 -37.82 -3.03 -21.03
C SER A 14 -36.36 -2.75 -21.32
N ALA A 15 -35.70 -2.05 -20.41
CA ALA A 15 -34.27 -2.18 -20.22
C ALA A 15 -34.12 -3.24 -19.13
N GLU A 16 -33.80 -4.46 -19.52
CA GLU A 16 -33.12 -5.40 -18.64
C GLU A 16 -31.84 -4.72 -18.19
N ALA A 17 -31.90 -4.08 -17.02
CA ALA A 17 -30.73 -3.62 -16.33
C ALA A 17 -29.98 -4.89 -15.90
N GLU A 18 -28.98 -5.27 -16.70
CA GLU A 18 -27.89 -6.10 -16.20
C GLU A 18 -27.34 -5.37 -14.98
N ALA A 19 -27.68 -5.87 -13.79
CA ALA A 19 -27.08 -5.42 -12.56
C ALA A 19 -25.56 -5.51 -12.77
N PRO A 20 -24.78 -4.44 -12.52
CA PRO A 20 -23.34 -4.57 -12.56
C PRO A 20 -23.00 -5.64 -11.53
N THR A 21 -22.45 -6.75 -12.02
CA THR A 21 -21.82 -7.76 -11.17
C THR A 21 -20.73 -7.02 -10.44
N SER A 22 -21.05 -6.57 -9.23
CA SER A 22 -20.08 -6.11 -8.26
C SER A 22 -19.16 -7.29 -8.07
N LYS A 23 -18.04 -7.27 -8.78
CA LYS A 23 -16.89 -8.07 -8.42
C LYS A 23 -16.54 -7.58 -7.04
N ASN A 24 -17.07 -8.24 -6.02
CA ASN A 24 -16.34 -8.45 -4.79
C ASN A 24 -15.07 -9.18 -5.22
N SER A 25 -14.13 -8.42 -5.75
CA SER A 25 -12.73 -8.78 -5.69
C SER A 25 -12.47 -8.74 -4.20
N THR A 26 -12.57 -9.88 -3.53
CA THR A 26 -11.71 -10.18 -2.40
C THR A 26 -10.29 -10.19 -2.96
N GLY A 27 -9.82 -8.99 -3.36
CA GLY A 27 -8.47 -8.75 -3.76
C GLY A 27 -7.65 -8.94 -2.51
N VAL A 28 -6.67 -9.83 -2.58
CA VAL A 28 -5.56 -9.77 -1.64
C VAL A 28 -5.10 -8.32 -1.67
N ALA A 29 -5.07 -7.65 -0.52
CA ALA A 29 -4.58 -6.28 -0.45
C ALA A 29 -3.11 -6.30 -0.93
N ILE A 30 -2.86 -5.71 -2.10
CA ILE A 30 -1.53 -5.62 -2.69
C ILE A 30 -0.96 -4.27 -2.27
N SER A 31 0.11 -4.31 -1.50
CA SER A 31 0.92 -3.15 -1.17
C SER A 31 1.97 -2.93 -2.24
N VAL A 32 2.33 -1.66 -2.44
CA VAL A 32 3.12 -1.22 -3.58
C VAL A 32 4.14 -0.20 -3.12
N LEU A 33 5.39 -0.43 -3.52
CA LEU A 33 6.40 0.62 -3.59
C LEU A 33 6.67 0.94 -5.07
N GLU A 34 6.38 2.18 -5.46
CA GLU A 34 6.66 2.70 -6.80
C GLU A 34 7.96 3.52 -6.76
N THR A 35 8.88 3.17 -7.65
CA THR A 35 10.13 3.90 -7.91
C THR A 35 10.15 4.36 -9.38
N THR A 36 11.12 5.19 -9.73
CA THR A 36 11.42 5.56 -11.12
C THR A 36 11.84 4.38 -11.98
N THR A 37 12.35 3.31 -11.37
CA THR A 37 12.89 2.12 -12.04
C THR A 37 11.92 0.95 -12.08
N GLY A 38 10.86 0.97 -11.28
CA GLY A 38 9.80 -0.02 -11.36
C GLY A 38 8.86 -0.06 -10.17
N ARG A 39 8.01 -1.08 -10.17
CA ARG A 39 6.95 -1.30 -9.19
C ARG A 39 7.20 -2.58 -8.41
N TYR A 40 7.34 -2.45 -7.10
CA TYR A 40 7.57 -3.54 -6.17
C TYR A 40 6.24 -3.87 -5.49
N GLU A 41 5.71 -5.07 -5.76
CA GLU A 41 4.45 -5.51 -5.19
C GLU A 41 4.70 -6.52 -4.08
N PHE A 42 4.00 -6.36 -2.97
CA PHE A 42 4.11 -7.25 -1.82
C PHE A 42 2.78 -7.42 -1.11
N THR A 43 2.62 -8.54 -0.42
CA THR A 43 1.45 -8.81 0.42
C THR A 43 1.91 -8.81 1.87
N PRO A 44 1.48 -7.84 2.69
CA PRO A 44 1.78 -7.85 4.11
C PRO A 44 1.26 -9.13 4.76
N THR A 45 2.13 -9.87 5.44
CA THR A 45 1.77 -10.97 6.34
C THR A 45 1.60 -10.49 7.78
N THR A 46 2.27 -9.39 8.11
CA THR A 46 2.07 -8.62 9.34
C THR A 46 1.70 -7.21 8.90
N CYS A 47 0.60 -6.68 9.43
CA CYS A 47 0.11 -5.32 9.12
C CYS A 47 -0.54 -4.73 10.36
N GLY A 48 0.29 -4.26 11.29
CA GLY A 48 -0.12 -3.58 12.50
C GLY A 48 -0.13 -2.07 12.28
N ILE A 49 -1.28 -1.44 12.50
CA ILE A 49 -1.43 0.01 12.59
C ILE A 49 -2.23 0.25 13.88
N TYR A 50 -1.57 0.74 14.91
CA TYR A 50 -2.16 0.99 16.22
C TYR A 50 -1.96 2.46 16.60
N SER A 51 -3.04 3.22 16.72
CA SER A 51 -2.99 4.61 17.16
C SER A 51 -3.09 4.70 18.68
N GLN A 52 -2.10 5.31 19.33
CA GLN A 52 -2.11 5.63 20.76
C GLN A 52 -1.55 7.05 20.98
N ASP A 53 -2.28 7.88 21.72
CA ASP A 53 -1.84 9.23 22.12
C ASP A 53 -1.31 10.09 20.95
N ASP A 54 -2.03 10.11 19.83
CA ASP A 54 -1.69 10.81 18.57
C ASP A 54 -0.44 10.29 17.83
N PHE A 55 0.11 9.13 18.24
CA PHE A 55 1.17 8.42 17.52
C PHE A 55 0.68 7.09 16.97
N ASP A 56 1.04 6.80 15.73
CA ASP A 56 0.79 5.50 15.12
C ASP A 56 2.01 4.58 15.32
N ASP A 57 1.80 3.50 16.07
CA ASP A 57 2.71 2.35 16.11
C ASP A 57 2.40 1.46 14.88
N ILE A 58 3.37 1.39 13.97
CA ILE A 58 3.21 0.81 12.64
C ILE A 58 4.29 -0.23 12.44
N GLU A 59 3.86 -1.47 12.28
CA GLU A 59 4.73 -2.62 12.05
C GLU A 59 4.18 -3.42 10.88
N ILE A 60 4.86 -3.34 9.74
CA ILE A 60 4.41 -3.95 8.48
C ILE A 60 5.53 -4.79 7.90
N GLN A 61 5.20 -6.04 7.57
CA GLN A 61 6.16 -6.98 7.02
C GLN A 61 5.49 -7.93 6.03
N GLY A 62 6.21 -8.33 4.99
CA GLY A 62 5.69 -9.33 4.07
C GLY A 62 6.61 -9.63 2.90
N PRO A 63 6.41 -10.80 2.25
CA PRO A 63 7.13 -11.14 1.03
C PRO A 63 6.59 -10.35 -0.17
N GLY A 64 7.47 -10.11 -1.15
CA GLY A 64 7.14 -9.46 -2.40
C GLY A 64 7.94 -9.97 -3.58
N THR A 65 7.64 -9.42 -4.76
CA THR A 65 8.36 -9.69 -6.01
C THR A 65 8.74 -8.37 -6.67
N ALA A 66 10.05 -8.19 -6.92
CA ALA A 66 10.62 -7.00 -7.53
C ALA A 66 10.34 -6.98 -9.04
N PRO A 67 10.53 -5.83 -9.73
CA PRO A 67 10.24 -5.69 -11.16
C PRO A 67 10.96 -6.71 -12.07
N ASN A 68 12.15 -7.14 -11.67
CA ASN A 68 12.96 -8.14 -12.37
C ASN A 68 12.56 -9.60 -12.06
N GLY A 69 11.50 -9.82 -11.26
CA GLY A 69 11.06 -11.14 -10.79
C GLY A 69 11.79 -11.67 -9.55
N GLU A 70 12.79 -10.93 -9.04
CA GLU A 70 13.51 -11.29 -7.83
C GLU A 70 12.61 -11.23 -6.61
N LYS A 71 12.78 -12.20 -5.70
CA LYS A 71 12.03 -12.26 -4.45
C LYS A 71 12.63 -11.30 -3.43
N PHE A 72 11.77 -10.67 -2.64
CA PHE A 72 12.21 -9.79 -1.58
C PHE A 72 11.34 -9.91 -0.33
N PHE A 73 11.86 -9.40 0.77
CA PHE A 73 11.11 -9.20 2.01
C PHE A 73 11.05 -7.72 2.38
N PHE A 74 9.85 -7.22 2.65
CA PHE A 74 9.58 -5.84 3.08
C PHE A 74 9.47 -5.76 4.60
N GLN A 75 10.02 -4.69 5.18
CA GLN A 75 9.84 -4.30 6.58
C GLN A 75 9.66 -2.78 6.69
N LEU A 76 8.69 -2.36 7.48
CA LEU A 76 8.49 -0.98 7.93
C LEU A 76 8.22 -1.00 9.44
N SER A 77 8.95 -0.16 10.17
CA SER A 77 8.74 0.08 11.60
C SER A 77 8.73 1.59 11.87
N SER A 78 7.63 2.11 12.43
CA SER A 78 7.57 3.51 12.85
C SER A 78 8.41 3.77 14.10
N THR A 79 8.55 2.78 14.98
CA THR A 79 9.43 2.85 16.17
C THR A 79 10.89 3.04 15.77
N ALA A 80 11.36 2.30 14.75
CA ALA A 80 12.70 2.48 14.21
C ALA A 80 12.82 3.66 13.24
N ASN A 81 11.68 4.24 12.82
CA ASN A 81 11.57 5.19 11.71
C ASN A 81 12.38 4.72 10.48
N ALA A 82 12.17 3.46 10.11
CA ALA A 82 12.97 2.75 9.11
C ALA A 82 12.09 1.88 8.22
N MET A 83 12.48 1.81 6.95
CA MET A 83 11.93 0.90 5.95
C MET A 83 13.08 0.15 5.28
N THR A 84 12.97 -1.18 5.20
CA THR A 84 13.99 -2.05 4.61
C THR A 84 13.37 -3.04 3.65
N ILE A 85 14.04 -3.23 2.52
CA ILE A 85 13.70 -4.22 1.50
C ILE A 85 14.94 -5.11 1.33
N GLY A 86 14.85 -6.33 1.81
CA GLY A 86 15.88 -7.35 1.57
C GLY A 86 15.63 -8.02 0.23
N LEU A 87 16.57 -7.91 -0.71
CA LEU A 87 16.47 -8.56 -2.03
C LEU A 87 17.09 -9.96 -2.00
N GLY A 88 16.61 -10.83 -2.88
CA GLY A 88 17.09 -12.22 -3.01
C GLY A 88 16.63 -13.15 -1.90
N VAL A 89 15.62 -12.75 -1.12
CA VAL A 89 15.13 -13.51 0.04
C VAL A 89 13.62 -13.72 0.00
N ASP A 90 13.17 -14.87 0.51
CA ASP A 90 11.75 -15.23 0.62
C ASP A 90 11.16 -15.04 2.03
N ARG A 91 12.00 -14.82 3.08
CA ARG A 91 11.57 -14.85 4.50
C ARG A 91 12.38 -13.89 5.40
N PRO A 92 11.80 -13.43 6.53
CA PRO A 92 12.35 -12.34 7.37
C PRO A 92 13.70 -12.62 8.06
N PHE A 93 14.08 -13.88 8.24
CA PHE A 93 15.25 -14.26 9.04
C PHE A 93 16.44 -14.78 8.22
N ALA A 94 16.36 -14.72 6.89
CA ALA A 94 17.53 -14.92 6.03
C ALA A 94 18.31 -13.61 5.98
N SER A 95 19.63 -13.64 6.18
CA SER A 95 20.46 -12.44 5.97
C SER A 95 20.33 -12.02 4.51
N PRO A 96 19.81 -10.82 4.20
CA PRO A 96 19.64 -10.39 2.82
C PRO A 96 21.00 -10.09 2.19
N GLU A 97 21.17 -10.49 0.93
CA GLU A 97 22.42 -10.27 0.19
C GLU A 97 22.59 -8.81 -0.23
N ARG A 98 21.47 -8.09 -0.44
CA ARG A 98 21.41 -6.66 -0.78
C ARG A 98 20.20 -6.02 -0.12
N GLN A 99 20.31 -4.74 0.24
CA GLN A 99 19.24 -4.03 0.94
C GLN A 99 18.94 -2.69 0.27
N ILE A 100 17.65 -2.40 0.07
CA ILE A 100 17.18 -1.05 -0.21
C ILE A 100 16.58 -0.51 1.09
N GLN A 101 16.97 0.69 1.49
CA GLN A 101 16.57 1.27 2.77
C GLN A 101 15.99 2.68 2.60
N ALA A 102 15.07 3.04 3.51
CA ALA A 102 14.61 4.40 3.76
C ALA A 102 14.46 4.66 5.27
N GLY A 103 14.40 5.94 5.65
CA GLY A 103 14.44 6.41 7.03
C GLY A 103 15.79 6.97 7.48
N ARG A 104 15.86 7.34 8.76
CA ARG A 104 16.81 8.29 9.36
C ARG A 104 18.30 7.97 9.28
N VAL A 105 18.68 6.70 9.07
CA VAL A 105 20.08 6.26 9.12
C VAL A 105 20.73 6.26 7.73
N TYR A 106 20.04 5.71 6.74
CA TYR A 106 20.55 5.52 5.38
C TYR A 106 19.97 6.53 4.38
N SER A 107 18.85 7.16 4.72
CA SER A 107 18.20 8.18 3.91
C SER A 107 17.70 9.35 4.78
N GLN A 108 16.83 10.22 4.24
CA GLN A 108 16.20 11.32 4.98
C GLN A 108 14.98 10.83 5.78
N GLU A 109 14.55 11.64 6.76
CA GLU A 109 13.25 11.41 7.43
C GLU A 109 12.12 11.40 6.41
N PHE A 110 11.14 10.52 6.61
CA PHE A 110 9.93 10.46 5.79
C PHE A 110 8.67 10.54 6.66
N THR A 111 7.58 11.03 6.09
CA THR A 111 6.31 11.19 6.80
C THR A 111 5.32 10.12 6.37
N ILE A 112 4.81 9.39 7.35
CA ILE A 112 3.76 8.41 7.14
C ILE A 112 2.40 9.10 7.29
N VAL A 113 1.52 8.89 6.31
CA VAL A 113 0.11 9.32 6.37
C VAL A 113 -0.77 8.08 6.44
N THR A 114 -1.54 7.96 7.51
CA THR A 114 -2.51 6.88 7.72
C THR A 114 -3.93 7.34 7.44
N SER A 115 -4.74 6.45 6.88
CA SER A 115 -6.19 6.67 6.70
C SER A 115 -6.91 5.34 6.89
N GLY A 116 -7.45 5.13 8.09
CA GLY A 116 -8.04 3.86 8.48
C GLY A 116 -7.01 2.74 8.43
N ARG A 117 -7.10 1.87 7.42
CA ARG A 117 -6.22 0.70 7.22
C ARG A 117 -5.23 0.86 6.08
N GLN A 118 -5.21 2.03 5.48
CA GLN A 118 -4.28 2.37 4.43
C GLN A 118 -3.20 3.29 4.98
N LEU A 119 -2.00 3.10 4.46
CA LEU A 119 -0.84 3.90 4.74
C LEU A 119 -0.24 4.37 3.42
N SER A 120 0.14 5.63 3.38
CA SER A 120 0.87 6.20 2.26
C SER A 120 2.11 6.96 2.73
N VAL A 121 3.18 6.85 1.95
CA VAL A 121 4.38 7.67 2.09
C VAL A 121 4.73 8.20 0.71
N ALA A 122 4.96 9.50 0.60
CA ALA A 122 5.38 10.13 -0.64
C ALA A 122 6.78 10.75 -0.46
N GLY A 123 7.55 10.82 -1.54
CA GLY A 123 8.87 11.44 -1.51
C GLY A 123 9.90 10.64 -0.71
N LEU A 124 9.81 9.30 -0.75
CA LEU A 124 10.80 8.43 -0.14
C LEU A 124 12.14 8.55 -0.88
N VAL A 125 13.18 8.86 -0.11
CA VAL A 125 14.56 8.71 -0.56
C VAL A 125 14.98 7.28 -0.26
N LEU A 126 15.20 6.49 -1.30
CA LEU A 126 15.69 5.12 -1.22
C LEU A 126 17.19 5.12 -1.47
N VAL A 127 17.91 4.34 -0.68
CA VAL A 127 19.34 4.10 -0.88
C VAL A 127 19.67 2.62 -0.81
N ASP A 128 20.85 2.24 -1.29
CA ASP A 128 21.41 0.90 -1.10
C ASP A 128 22.09 0.74 0.28
N GLU A 129 22.65 -0.44 0.55
CA GLU A 129 23.37 -0.73 1.80
C GLU A 129 24.61 0.14 2.05
N ASN A 130 25.14 0.80 1.01
CA ASN A 130 26.28 1.69 1.08
C ASN A 130 25.86 3.17 1.21
N GLY A 131 24.56 3.45 1.22
CA GLY A 131 24.00 4.81 1.25
C GLY A 131 23.96 5.49 -0.12
N ALA A 132 24.21 4.78 -1.22
CA ALA A 132 24.07 5.33 -2.56
C ALA A 132 22.60 5.49 -2.93
N SER A 133 22.23 6.64 -3.50
CA SER A 133 20.85 6.92 -3.90
C SER A 133 20.37 5.96 -4.99
N ILE A 134 19.22 5.34 -4.74
CA ILE A 134 18.49 4.48 -5.65
C ILE A 134 17.30 5.24 -6.27
N ASP A 135 16.59 6.01 -5.45
CA ASP A 135 15.46 6.84 -5.86
C ASP A 135 15.29 7.99 -4.86
N ASP A 136 14.83 9.17 -5.28
CA ASP A 136 14.62 10.34 -4.40
C ASP A 136 13.15 10.76 -4.28
N ARG A 137 12.24 10.01 -4.91
CA ARG A 137 10.83 10.38 -5.11
C ARG A 137 9.90 9.17 -5.09
N ALA A 138 10.32 8.09 -4.45
CA ALA A 138 9.54 6.87 -4.40
C ALA A 138 8.26 7.08 -3.58
N THR A 139 7.23 6.29 -3.90
CA THR A 139 5.93 6.35 -3.22
C THR A 139 5.55 4.97 -2.73
N LEU A 140 5.19 4.88 -1.45
CA LEU A 140 4.71 3.67 -0.80
C LEU A 140 3.21 3.79 -0.57
N THR A 141 2.47 2.78 -0.97
CA THR A 141 1.06 2.60 -0.60
C THR A 141 0.89 1.20 -0.02
N ILE A 142 0.37 1.12 1.20
CA ILE A 142 0.08 -0.14 1.88
C ILE A 142 -1.40 -0.19 2.20
N ASP A 143 -2.02 -1.32 1.92
CA ASP A 143 -3.37 -1.65 2.35
C ASP A 143 -3.32 -2.86 3.28
N CYS A 144 -3.74 -2.68 4.53
CA CYS A 144 -3.84 -3.77 5.49
C CYS A 144 -5.12 -4.61 5.35
N GLY A 145 -5.98 -4.37 4.34
CA GLY A 145 -7.18 -5.17 4.00
C GLY A 145 -8.39 -4.94 4.91
N ALA A 146 -9.35 -5.88 4.92
CA ALA A 146 -10.43 -6.00 5.92
C ALA A 146 -10.12 -7.17 6.89
N GLN A 147 -10.60 -7.12 8.13
CA GLN A 147 -10.36 -8.15 9.17
C GLN A 147 -11.58 -9.07 9.19
#